data_AF-A0A4Q7QY86-F1
#
_entry.id   AF-A0A4Q7QY86-F1
#
_cell.length_a   1.000
_cell.length_b   1.000
_cell.length_c   1.000
_cell.angle_alpha   90.00
_cell.angle_beta   90.00
_cell.angle_gamma   90.00
#
_symmetry.space_group_name_H-M   'P 1'
#
loop_
_entity.id
_entity.type
_entity.pdbx_description
1 polymer ?
#
loop_
_entity_poly.entity_id
_entity_poly.type
_entity_poly.pdbx_seq_one_letter_code
_entity_poly.pdbx_strand_id
1 'polypeptide(L)'
;MTKTTKLTVSIGVLIILMLVTYWYFPRTPVAFPSDKELIQTISATQTTVRVEEIQDKIRIDDKHFFVPFVSTTGDYGTSYWEWQNTKWKVLNIDNTGEPKVWRIDSKDPSTFRLVWNLHEDDQVAYMKLFLYRERNFHVTDGIEYYYPKLQMENKIETASVSYGSMKLTNEWVSVIDSLIKMDSAATPDLFGDFDLNRYMYFAWKPYEKSGIEARIEGTSNGFSFMNDDIELDFVRIMNDPDIESQ
;
A
#
# COMPACT_ATOMS: atom_id res chain seq x y z
N MET A 1 -20.03 -53.54 17.60
CA MET A 1 -20.14 -52.73 16.36
C MET A 1 -19.99 -53.65 15.17
N THR A 2 -21.06 -53.86 14.40
CA THR A 2 -21.05 -54.74 13.22
C THR A 2 -20.17 -54.13 12.12
N LYS A 3 -19.57 -54.96 11.26
CA LYS A 3 -18.70 -54.51 10.15
C LYS A 3 -19.35 -53.39 9.30
N THR A 4 -20.66 -53.44 9.17
CA THR A 4 -21.46 -52.44 8.44
C THR A 4 -21.46 -51.08 9.12
N THR A 5 -21.58 -51.00 10.45
CA THR A 5 -21.53 -49.71 11.18
C THR A 5 -20.16 -49.04 11.07
N LYS A 6 -19.07 -49.83 11.10
CA LYS A 6 -17.71 -49.29 10.93
C LYS A 6 -17.49 -48.74 9.50
N LEU A 7 -18.05 -49.42 8.50
CA LEU A 7 -17.97 -48.99 7.09
C LEU A 7 -18.73 -47.68 6.86
N THR A 8 -19.95 -47.55 7.39
CA THR A 8 -20.77 -46.33 7.24
C THR A 8 -20.10 -45.13 7.91
N VAL A 9 -19.53 -45.32 9.11
CA VAL A 9 -18.79 -44.25 9.81
C VAL A 9 -17.53 -43.85 9.05
N SER A 10 -16.75 -44.80 8.52
CA SER A 10 -15.57 -44.48 7.69
C SER A 10 -15.94 -43.71 6.43
N ILE A 11 -17.02 -44.07 5.74
CA ILE A 11 -17.47 -43.34 4.54
C ILE A 11 -17.92 -41.92 4.91
N GLY A 12 -18.65 -41.76 6.03
CA GLY A 12 -19.05 -40.45 6.53
C GLY A 12 -17.86 -39.55 6.84
N VAL A 13 -16.84 -40.09 7.52
CA VAL A 13 -15.60 -39.35 7.81
C VAL A 13 -14.86 -38.98 6.52
N LEU A 14 -14.80 -39.87 5.53
CA LEU A 14 -14.15 -39.61 4.25
C LEU A 14 -14.85 -38.48 3.47
N ILE A 15 -16.19 -38.44 3.46
CA ILE A 15 -16.98 -37.39 2.81
C ILE A 15 -16.75 -36.05 3.50
N ILE A 16 -16.73 -36.02 4.84
CA ILE A 16 -16.44 -34.80 5.59
C ILE A 16 -15.02 -34.32 5.28
N LEU A 17 -14.03 -35.21 5.22
CA LEU A 17 -12.66 -34.84 4.82
C LEU A 17 -12.59 -34.28 3.40
N MET A 18 -13.33 -34.84 2.45
CA MET A 18 -13.42 -34.30 1.08
C MET A 18 -14.08 -32.92 1.04
N LEU A 19 -15.14 -32.71 1.81
CA LEU A 19 -15.81 -31.41 1.88
C LEU A 19 -14.91 -30.35 2.51
N VAL A 20 -14.23 -30.69 3.62
CA VAL A 20 -13.27 -29.78 4.28
C VAL A 20 -12.12 -29.46 3.33
N THR A 21 -11.52 -30.47 2.69
CA THR A 21 -10.44 -30.21 1.72
C THR A 21 -10.92 -29.40 0.52
N TYR A 22 -12.11 -29.65 -0.02
CA TYR A 22 -12.68 -28.86 -1.12
C TYR A 22 -12.95 -27.40 -0.75
N TRP A 23 -13.38 -27.14 0.48
CA TRP A 23 -13.63 -25.78 0.98
C TRP A 23 -12.34 -25.02 1.32
N TYR A 24 -11.34 -25.73 1.87
CA TYR A 24 -10.07 -25.13 2.29
C TYR A 24 -8.98 -25.14 1.22
N PHE A 25 -9.16 -25.81 0.09
CA PHE A 25 -8.13 -25.83 -0.95
C PHE A 25 -7.93 -24.40 -1.49
N PRO A 26 -6.74 -23.82 -1.35
CA PRO A 26 -6.49 -22.45 -1.79
C PRO A 26 -6.69 -22.38 -3.30
N ARG A 27 -7.74 -21.68 -3.73
CA ARG A 27 -7.98 -21.45 -5.16
C ARG A 27 -7.02 -20.39 -5.64
N THR A 28 -6.24 -20.74 -6.64
CA THR A 28 -5.40 -19.78 -7.36
C THR A 28 -6.27 -18.63 -7.88
N PRO A 29 -5.77 -17.38 -7.84
CA PRO A 29 -6.48 -16.24 -8.40
C PRO A 29 -6.94 -16.52 -9.83
N VAL A 30 -8.23 -16.28 -10.10
CA VAL A 30 -8.72 -16.23 -11.48
C VAL A 30 -8.22 -14.95 -12.14
N ALA A 31 -8.38 -14.85 -13.47
CA ALA A 31 -8.02 -13.64 -14.20
C ALA A 31 -8.61 -12.39 -13.52
N PHE A 32 -7.80 -11.33 -13.45
CA PHE A 32 -8.22 -10.07 -12.86
C PHE A 32 -9.38 -9.46 -13.67
N PRO A 33 -10.35 -8.76 -13.05
CA PRO A 33 -11.53 -8.28 -13.74
C PRO A 33 -11.21 -7.34 -14.91
N SER A 34 -12.11 -7.29 -15.87
CA SER A 34 -12.05 -6.35 -17.00
C SER A 34 -12.35 -4.91 -16.56
N ASP A 35 -11.94 -3.93 -17.35
CA ASP A 35 -12.08 -2.50 -16.99
C ASP A 35 -13.55 -2.12 -16.75
N LYS A 36 -14.47 -2.69 -17.53
CA LYS A 36 -15.93 -2.49 -17.33
C LYS A 36 -16.40 -3.03 -15.99
N GLU A 37 -15.92 -4.20 -15.59
CA GLU A 37 -16.24 -4.79 -14.29
C GLU A 37 -15.63 -3.97 -13.14
N LEU A 38 -14.40 -3.47 -13.30
CA LEU A 38 -13.75 -2.60 -12.33
C LEU A 38 -14.53 -1.30 -12.13
N ILE A 39 -14.88 -0.61 -13.22
CA ILE A 39 -15.69 0.63 -13.19
C ILE A 39 -17.02 0.40 -12.48
N GLN A 40 -17.73 -0.68 -12.83
CA GLN A 40 -19.00 -1.03 -12.22
C GLN A 40 -18.84 -1.33 -10.72
N THR A 41 -17.80 -2.07 -10.34
CA THR A 41 -17.56 -2.45 -8.95
C THR A 41 -17.20 -1.24 -8.11
N ILE A 42 -16.26 -0.39 -8.56
CA ILE A 42 -15.85 0.82 -7.83
C ILE A 42 -17.04 1.75 -7.63
N SER A 43 -17.79 2.03 -8.71
CA SER A 43 -18.98 2.91 -8.65
C SER A 43 -20.12 2.34 -7.81
N ALA A 44 -20.21 1.01 -7.66
CA ALA A 44 -21.19 0.36 -6.79
C ALA A 44 -20.74 0.33 -5.33
N THR A 45 -19.44 0.25 -5.07
CA THR A 45 -18.86 0.27 -3.71
C THR A 45 -18.91 1.67 -3.12
N GLN A 46 -18.59 2.71 -3.91
CA GLN A 46 -18.53 4.09 -3.46
C GLN A 46 -19.47 4.98 -4.29
N THR A 47 -20.51 5.52 -3.66
CA THR A 47 -21.51 6.36 -4.35
C THR A 47 -21.00 7.75 -4.72
N THR A 48 -19.95 8.23 -4.05
CA THR A 48 -19.34 9.55 -4.26
C THR A 48 -18.33 9.58 -5.38
N VAL A 49 -17.71 8.45 -5.72
CA VAL A 49 -16.69 8.36 -6.78
C VAL A 49 -17.27 7.56 -7.94
N ARG A 50 -17.38 8.22 -9.09
CA ARG A 50 -17.78 7.56 -10.35
C ARG A 50 -16.56 7.50 -11.25
N VAL A 51 -16.20 6.29 -11.65
CA VAL A 51 -15.04 6.07 -12.53
C VAL A 51 -15.46 6.27 -13.97
N GLU A 52 -14.71 7.09 -14.71
CA GLU A 52 -14.84 7.24 -16.15
C GLU A 52 -13.94 6.25 -16.88
N GLU A 53 -12.67 6.20 -16.47
CA GLU A 53 -11.62 5.44 -17.16
C GLU A 53 -10.69 4.74 -16.18
N ILE A 54 -10.32 3.49 -16.51
CA ILE A 54 -9.22 2.77 -15.84
C ILE A 54 -7.95 3.04 -16.63
N GLN A 55 -6.94 3.63 -16.00
CA GLN A 55 -5.69 3.99 -16.66
C GLN A 55 -4.79 2.75 -16.83
N ASP A 56 -4.70 1.90 -15.81
CA ASP A 56 -3.91 0.66 -15.87
C ASP A 56 -4.34 -0.36 -14.80
N LYS A 57 -3.83 -1.59 -14.90
CA LYS A 57 -3.98 -2.67 -13.93
C LYS A 57 -2.59 -3.14 -13.49
N ILE A 58 -2.03 -2.44 -12.52
CA ILE A 58 -0.67 -2.68 -12.03
C ILE A 58 -0.68 -3.87 -11.09
N ARG A 59 -0.11 -4.99 -11.55
CA ARG A 59 0.07 -6.18 -10.74
C ARG A 59 1.14 -5.96 -9.68
N ILE A 60 0.76 -6.06 -8.41
CA ILE A 60 1.69 -5.91 -7.28
C ILE A 60 2.35 -7.24 -6.92
N ASP A 61 1.54 -8.31 -6.89
CA ASP A 61 1.97 -9.70 -6.75
C ASP A 61 0.89 -10.64 -7.34
N ASP A 62 0.84 -11.90 -6.90
CA ASP A 62 -0.14 -12.86 -7.38
C ASP A 62 -1.59 -12.56 -6.93
N LYS A 63 -1.76 -11.92 -5.78
CA LYS A 63 -3.05 -11.68 -5.12
C LYS A 63 -3.40 -10.20 -4.98
N HIS A 64 -2.53 -9.28 -5.41
CA HIS A 64 -2.74 -7.86 -5.22
C HIS A 64 -2.61 -7.08 -6.53
N PHE A 65 -3.55 -6.15 -6.73
CA PHE A 65 -3.54 -5.21 -7.84
C PHE A 65 -3.76 -3.78 -7.34
N PHE A 66 -3.01 -2.87 -7.94
CA PHE A 66 -3.20 -1.43 -7.84
C PHE A 66 -3.76 -0.93 -9.17
N VAL A 67 -4.84 -0.15 -9.10
CA VAL A 67 -5.58 0.28 -10.28
C VAL A 67 -5.79 1.80 -10.21
N PRO A 68 -4.95 2.59 -10.91
CA PRO A 68 -5.18 4.02 -11.10
C PRO A 68 -6.36 4.24 -12.06
N PHE A 69 -7.17 5.26 -11.77
CA PHE A 69 -8.34 5.58 -12.56
C PHE A 69 -8.60 7.09 -12.61
N VAL A 70 -9.34 7.53 -13.62
CA VAL A 70 -9.86 8.90 -13.73
C VAL A 70 -11.36 8.88 -13.43
N SER A 71 -11.81 9.77 -12.55
CA SER A 71 -13.22 9.92 -12.20
C SER A 71 -13.96 10.75 -13.25
N THR A 72 -15.28 10.66 -13.30
CA THR A 72 -16.12 11.50 -14.18
C THR A 72 -16.06 13.00 -13.84
N THR A 73 -15.49 13.36 -12.69
CA THR A 73 -15.25 14.74 -12.28
C THR A 73 -13.84 15.22 -12.65
N GLY A 74 -13.02 14.36 -13.27
CA GLY A 74 -11.64 14.65 -13.66
C GLY A 74 -10.61 14.33 -12.57
N ASP A 75 -11.02 13.80 -11.42
CA ASP A 75 -10.09 13.50 -10.33
C ASP A 75 -9.30 12.23 -10.62
N TYR A 76 -8.01 12.23 -10.30
CA TYR A 76 -7.12 11.09 -10.47
C TYR A 76 -7.14 10.26 -9.19
N GLY A 77 -7.82 9.12 -9.23
CA GLY A 77 -8.05 8.26 -8.09
C GLY A 77 -7.26 6.95 -8.15
N THR A 78 -7.31 6.21 -7.06
CA THR A 78 -6.62 4.92 -6.91
C THR A 78 -7.53 3.89 -6.28
N SER A 79 -7.44 2.64 -6.72
CA SER A 79 -8.12 1.52 -6.08
C SER A 79 -7.19 0.34 -5.84
N TYR A 80 -7.42 -0.34 -4.72
CA TYR A 80 -6.55 -1.38 -4.17
C TYR A 80 -7.34 -2.67 -4.11
N TRP A 81 -6.77 -3.76 -4.60
CA TRP A 81 -7.52 -5.00 -4.79
C TRP A 81 -6.76 -6.19 -4.24
N GLU A 82 -7.48 -7.10 -3.58
CA GLU A 82 -6.96 -8.37 -3.09
C GLU A 82 -7.80 -9.54 -3.60
N TRP A 83 -7.14 -10.64 -3.97
CA TRP A 83 -7.77 -11.93 -4.16
C TRP A 83 -8.05 -12.59 -2.81
N GLN A 84 -9.31 -12.54 -2.39
CA GLN A 84 -9.73 -13.08 -1.11
C GLN A 84 -11.04 -13.85 -1.25
N ASN A 85 -11.15 -15.01 -0.60
CA ASN A 85 -12.37 -15.82 -0.60
C ASN A 85 -12.89 -16.14 -2.01
N THR A 86 -11.98 -16.49 -2.92
CA THR A 86 -12.26 -16.90 -4.30
C THR A 86 -12.81 -15.81 -5.22
N LYS A 87 -12.66 -14.53 -4.84
CA LYS A 87 -13.02 -13.38 -5.68
C LYS A 87 -12.06 -12.23 -5.46
N TRP A 88 -11.94 -11.37 -6.47
CA TRP A 88 -11.26 -10.09 -6.33
C TRP A 88 -12.15 -9.15 -5.52
N LYS A 89 -11.59 -8.57 -4.46
CA LYS A 89 -12.27 -7.60 -3.60
C LYS A 89 -11.53 -6.28 -3.68
N VAL A 90 -12.29 -5.19 -3.68
CA VAL A 90 -11.76 -3.85 -3.45
C VAL A 90 -11.47 -3.71 -1.96
N LEU A 91 -10.22 -3.42 -1.63
CA LEU A 91 -9.79 -3.07 -0.28
C LEU A 91 -10.03 -1.59 0.01
N ASN A 92 -9.71 -0.71 -0.93
CA ASN A 92 -9.78 0.74 -0.75
C ASN A 92 -10.03 1.46 -2.06
N ILE A 93 -10.71 2.59 -1.98
CA ILE A 93 -10.90 3.52 -3.10
C ILE A 93 -10.56 4.92 -2.59
N ASP A 94 -9.66 5.57 -3.31
CA ASP A 94 -9.30 6.95 -3.10
C ASP A 94 -9.56 7.74 -4.38
N ASN A 95 -10.00 8.99 -4.26
CA ASN A 95 -10.05 9.91 -5.39
C ASN A 95 -8.88 10.92 -5.37
N THR A 96 -7.88 10.71 -4.50
CA THR A 96 -6.60 11.41 -4.54
C THR A 96 -5.54 10.56 -5.23
N GLY A 97 -4.61 11.26 -5.87
CA GLY A 97 -3.52 10.69 -6.66
C GLY A 97 -2.18 10.67 -5.95
N GLU A 98 -2.13 11.21 -4.73
CA GLU A 98 -0.89 11.42 -3.98
C GLU A 98 -0.17 10.09 -3.71
N PRO A 99 1.17 10.09 -3.65
CA PRO A 99 1.92 8.89 -3.30
C PRO A 99 1.52 8.32 -1.94
N LYS A 100 1.34 7.00 -1.90
CA LYS A 100 1.05 6.24 -0.68
C LYS A 100 1.93 5.03 -0.57
N VAL A 101 2.15 4.58 0.66
CA VAL A 101 2.80 3.30 0.93
C VAL A 101 1.71 2.29 1.27
N TRP A 102 1.53 1.31 0.39
CA TRP A 102 0.71 0.16 0.66
C TRP A 102 1.53 -0.92 1.34
N ARG A 103 1.23 -1.18 2.61
CA ARG A 103 1.85 -2.23 3.43
C ARG A 103 1.01 -3.51 3.30
N ILE A 104 1.40 -4.39 2.38
CA ILE A 104 0.69 -5.66 2.16
C ILE A 104 0.84 -6.57 3.38
N ASP A 105 2.05 -6.69 3.91
CA ASP A 105 2.33 -7.32 5.20
C ASP A 105 3.14 -6.36 6.04
N SER A 106 2.53 -5.83 7.09
CA SER A 106 3.08 -4.82 7.99
C SER A 106 4.39 -5.24 8.67
N LYS A 107 4.66 -6.55 8.74
CA LYS A 107 5.84 -7.15 9.38
C LYS A 107 6.96 -7.47 8.38
N ASP A 108 6.68 -7.44 7.09
CA ASP A 108 7.66 -7.67 6.03
C ASP A 108 7.77 -6.43 5.11
N PRO A 109 8.78 -5.56 5.33
CA PRO A 109 8.96 -4.34 4.52
C PRO A 109 9.28 -4.63 3.05
N SER A 110 9.67 -5.85 2.67
CA SER A 110 9.86 -6.22 1.27
C SER A 110 8.54 -6.30 0.49
N THR A 111 7.42 -6.42 1.20
CA THR A 111 6.07 -6.42 0.62
C THR A 111 5.52 -5.02 0.40
N PHE A 112 6.11 -4.00 1.03
CA PHE A 112 5.63 -2.62 0.92
C PHE A 112 5.76 -2.12 -0.53
N ARG A 113 4.81 -1.30 -0.94
CA ARG A 113 4.78 -0.68 -2.27
C ARG A 113 4.49 0.79 -2.16
N LEU A 114 5.30 1.60 -2.82
CA LEU A 114 4.94 2.99 -3.10
C LEU A 114 4.09 3.01 -4.36
N VAL A 115 2.93 3.66 -4.30
CA VAL A 115 1.97 3.75 -5.40
C VAL A 115 1.52 5.19 -5.56
N TRP A 116 1.19 5.61 -6.78
CA TRP A 116 0.76 6.98 -7.09
C TRP A 116 -0.09 7.02 -8.36
N ASN A 117 -0.89 8.09 -8.50
CA ASN A 117 -1.63 8.44 -9.72
C ASN A 117 -1.69 9.96 -9.88
N LEU A 118 -0.62 10.56 -10.38
CA LEU A 118 -0.49 12.01 -10.46
C LEU A 118 -1.39 12.58 -11.57
N HIS A 119 -2.01 13.72 -11.29
CA HIS A 119 -2.82 14.44 -12.25
C HIS A 119 -1.93 15.05 -13.35
N GLU A 120 -2.31 14.89 -14.62
CA GLU A 120 -1.47 15.33 -15.74
C GLU A 120 -1.25 16.86 -15.77
N ASP A 121 -2.26 17.64 -15.38
CA ASP A 121 -2.16 19.11 -15.31
C ASP A 121 -1.13 19.62 -14.28
N ASP A 122 -0.73 18.79 -13.31
CA ASP A 122 0.30 19.15 -12.33
C ASP A 122 1.71 19.12 -12.94
N GLN A 123 1.86 18.60 -14.18
CA GLN A 123 3.09 18.60 -14.97
C GLN A 123 4.33 18.05 -14.24
N VAL A 124 4.11 17.10 -13.33
CA VAL A 124 5.17 16.44 -12.56
C VAL A 124 6.02 15.60 -13.51
N ALA A 125 7.24 16.06 -13.79
CA ALA A 125 8.20 15.37 -14.65
C ALA A 125 8.98 14.29 -13.89
N TYR A 126 9.28 14.56 -12.62
CA TYR A 126 9.86 13.59 -11.70
C TYR A 126 9.45 13.91 -10.26
N MET A 127 9.58 12.94 -9.38
CA MET A 127 9.44 13.13 -7.94
C MET A 127 10.64 12.56 -7.20
N LYS A 128 10.97 13.16 -6.07
CA LYS A 128 11.90 12.59 -5.10
C LYS A 128 11.09 11.99 -3.97
N LEU A 129 11.38 10.74 -3.64
CA LEU A 129 10.83 10.00 -2.52
C LEU A 129 11.91 9.89 -1.44
N PHE A 130 11.50 9.96 -0.19
CA PHE A 130 12.40 9.95 0.96
C PHE A 130 11.92 8.96 2.00
N LEU A 131 12.85 8.22 2.59
CA LEU A 131 12.69 7.62 3.91
C LEU A 131 13.36 8.56 4.92
N TYR A 132 12.58 9.10 5.84
CA TYR A 132 13.02 10.22 6.67
C TYR A 132 12.79 9.97 8.16
N ARG A 133 13.80 10.30 8.97
CA ARG A 133 13.72 10.35 10.43
C ARG A 133 14.26 11.68 10.91
N GLU A 134 13.49 12.38 11.74
CA GLU A 134 13.97 13.57 12.42
C GLU A 134 15.05 13.26 13.45
N ARG A 135 15.93 14.23 13.69
CA ARG A 135 16.83 14.17 14.83
C ARG A 135 16.00 14.24 16.11
N ASN A 136 16.25 13.34 17.05
CA ASN A 136 15.61 13.39 18.35
C ASN A 136 16.64 13.20 19.46
N PHE A 137 16.46 13.90 20.57
CA PHE A 137 17.26 13.75 21.78
C PHE A 137 16.32 13.76 22.97
N HIS A 138 16.42 12.76 23.84
CA HIS A 138 15.67 12.75 25.08
C HIS A 138 16.49 12.16 26.22
N VAL A 139 16.10 12.51 27.45
CA VAL A 139 16.71 12.01 28.68
C VAL A 139 15.66 11.31 29.51
N THR A 140 15.91 10.05 29.88
CA THR A 140 15.03 9.26 30.74
C THR A 140 15.89 8.67 31.85
N ASP A 141 15.51 8.89 33.12
CA ASP A 141 16.26 8.44 34.31
C ASP A 141 17.74 8.83 34.31
N GLY A 142 18.06 10.00 33.74
CA GLY A 142 19.44 10.48 33.62
C GLY A 142 20.27 9.80 32.52
N ILE A 143 19.66 8.91 31.72
CA ILE A 143 20.27 8.31 30.54
C ILE A 143 19.89 9.15 29.32
N GLU A 144 20.91 9.62 28.60
CA GLU A 144 20.76 10.39 27.36
C GLU A 144 20.61 9.46 26.16
N TYR A 145 19.57 9.68 25.35
CA TYR A 145 19.30 8.96 24.11
C TYR A 145 19.34 9.92 22.93
N TYR A 146 20.20 9.65 21.95
CA TYR A 146 20.33 10.44 20.73
C TYR A 146 19.99 9.60 19.50
N TYR A 147 19.05 10.10 18.71
CA TYR A 147 18.63 9.52 17.44
C TYR A 147 19.07 10.45 16.31
N PRO A 148 20.06 10.04 15.49
CA PRO A 148 20.50 10.86 14.38
C PRO A 148 19.43 10.91 13.29
N LYS A 149 19.43 12.03 12.56
CA LYS A 149 18.64 12.21 11.35
C LYS A 149 19.00 11.12 10.33
N LEU A 150 17.98 10.61 9.65
CA LEU A 150 18.11 9.71 8.51
C LEU A 150 17.37 10.36 7.34
N GLN A 151 18.01 10.46 6.19
CA GLN A 151 17.37 10.95 4.97
C GLN A 151 17.92 10.14 3.79
N MET A 152 17.12 9.19 3.31
CA MET A 152 17.47 8.38 2.15
C MET A 152 16.56 8.78 0.98
N GLU A 153 17.16 9.24 -0.12
CA GLU A 153 16.43 9.74 -1.30
C GLU A 153 16.38 8.67 -2.40
N ASN A 154 15.26 8.62 -3.12
CA ASN A 154 15.16 7.96 -4.41
C ASN A 154 14.39 8.83 -5.42
N LYS A 155 14.90 8.96 -6.63
CA LYS A 155 14.29 9.79 -7.68
C LYS A 155 13.54 8.91 -8.68
N ILE A 156 12.29 9.26 -8.97
CA ILE A 156 11.43 8.57 -9.92
C ILE A 156 11.03 9.54 -11.04
N GLU A 157 11.31 9.17 -12.29
CA GLU A 157 10.85 9.91 -13.47
C GLU A 157 9.38 9.55 -13.74
N THR A 158 8.53 10.56 -13.92
CA THR A 158 7.06 10.41 -14.13
C THR A 158 6.58 11.03 -15.44
N ALA A 159 7.49 11.67 -16.20
CA ALA A 159 7.15 12.40 -17.42
C ALA A 159 6.49 11.56 -18.53
N SER A 160 6.69 10.24 -18.53
CA SER A 160 6.08 9.35 -19.53
C SER A 160 4.78 8.69 -19.08
N VAL A 161 4.60 8.50 -17.76
CA VAL A 161 3.43 7.86 -17.17
C VAL A 161 3.20 8.50 -15.80
N SER A 162 2.04 9.14 -15.62
CA SER A 162 1.73 9.90 -14.41
C SER A 162 1.36 9.01 -13.21
N TYR A 163 1.14 7.72 -13.42
CA TYR A 163 0.82 6.73 -12.40
C TYR A 163 1.87 5.64 -12.32
N GLY A 164 1.89 4.91 -11.20
CA GLY A 164 2.83 3.80 -11.08
C GLY A 164 2.87 3.15 -9.71
N SER A 165 3.76 2.16 -9.63
CA SER A 165 4.14 1.56 -8.37
C SER A 165 5.63 1.22 -8.37
N MET A 166 6.23 1.19 -7.19
CA MET A 166 7.58 0.68 -7.00
C MET A 166 7.70 -0.11 -5.70
N LYS A 167 8.62 -1.08 -5.70
CA LYS A 167 9.11 -1.70 -4.47
C LYS A 167 10.02 -0.72 -3.73
N LEU A 168 10.07 -0.84 -2.41
CA LEU A 168 11.12 -0.17 -1.65
C LEU A 168 12.50 -0.67 -2.11
N THR A 169 13.51 0.19 -2.03
CA THR A 169 14.90 -0.21 -2.31
C THR A 169 15.38 -1.18 -1.22
N ASN A 170 16.34 -2.05 -1.54
CA ASN A 170 16.90 -2.98 -0.57
C ASN A 170 17.47 -2.27 0.67
N GLU A 171 18.01 -1.06 0.49
CA GLU A 171 18.54 -0.25 1.58
C GLU A 171 17.42 0.22 2.53
N TRP A 172 16.30 0.70 1.97
CA TRP A 172 15.14 1.11 2.77
C TRP A 172 14.54 -0.09 3.51
N VAL A 173 14.40 -1.24 2.83
CA VAL A 173 13.94 -2.50 3.44
C VAL A 173 14.84 -2.88 4.61
N SER A 174 16.17 -2.84 4.44
CA SER A 174 17.12 -3.19 5.51
C SER A 174 17.02 -2.26 6.72
N VAL A 175 16.82 -0.96 6.51
CA VAL A 175 16.67 0.02 7.59
C VAL A 175 15.36 -0.22 8.35
N ILE A 176 14.25 -0.42 7.64
CA ILE A 176 12.94 -0.66 8.25
C ILE A 176 12.91 -2.00 8.98
N ASP A 177 13.45 -3.07 8.38
CA ASP A 177 13.55 -4.40 9.00
C ASP A 177 14.36 -4.36 10.31
N SER A 178 15.45 -3.58 10.35
CA SER A 178 16.23 -3.38 11.57
C SER A 178 15.41 -2.71 12.68
N LEU A 179 14.53 -1.77 12.33
CA LEU A 179 13.64 -1.12 13.29
C LEU A 179 12.53 -2.05 13.77
N ILE A 180 11.90 -2.82 12.87
CA ILE A 180 10.88 -3.82 13.23
C ILE A 180 11.45 -4.81 14.24
N LYS A 181 12.67 -5.29 14.01
CA LYS A 181 13.36 -6.22 14.94
C LYS A 181 13.68 -5.58 16.28
N MET A 182 14.12 -4.33 16.28
CA MET A 182 14.41 -3.58 17.51
C MET A 182 13.14 -3.34 18.33
N ASP A 183 12.05 -2.92 17.69
CA ASP A 183 10.75 -2.67 18.31
C ASP A 183 10.17 -3.97 18.91
N SER A 184 10.20 -5.07 18.13
CA SER A 184 9.76 -6.39 18.59
C SER A 184 10.56 -6.92 19.78
N ALA A 185 11.84 -6.54 19.90
CA ALA A 185 12.68 -6.93 21.05
C ALA A 185 12.44 -6.05 22.28
N ALA A 186 12.11 -4.77 22.10
CA ALA A 186 11.85 -3.82 23.18
C ALA A 186 10.44 -3.98 23.78
N THR A 187 9.45 -4.24 22.94
CA THR A 187 8.08 -4.56 23.34
C THR A 187 7.71 -5.91 22.75
N PRO A 188 7.98 -7.03 23.45
CA PRO A 188 7.51 -8.35 23.05
C PRO A 188 6.01 -8.46 23.34
N ASP A 189 5.21 -7.59 22.74
CA ASP A 189 3.76 -7.67 22.77
C ASP A 189 3.31 -8.63 21.67
N LEU A 190 2.51 -9.63 22.04
CA LEU A 190 2.00 -10.65 21.11
C LEU A 190 0.98 -10.05 20.12
N PHE A 191 0.55 -8.80 20.33
CA PHE A 191 -0.54 -8.14 19.61
C PHE A 191 -0.23 -6.69 19.19
N GLY A 192 1.02 -6.22 19.32
CA GLY A 192 1.41 -4.88 18.89
C GLY A 192 1.76 -4.82 17.41
N ASP A 193 1.12 -3.95 16.65
CA ASP A 193 1.50 -3.66 15.26
C ASP A 193 2.64 -2.64 15.21
N PHE A 194 3.65 -2.93 14.39
CA PHE A 194 4.78 -2.02 14.18
C PHE A 194 4.30 -0.75 13.47
N ASP A 195 4.41 0.37 14.17
CA ASP A 195 4.07 1.69 13.68
C ASP A 195 5.35 2.43 13.24
N LEU A 196 5.63 2.35 11.94
CA LEU A 196 6.79 2.98 11.33
C LEU A 196 6.84 4.48 11.64
N ASN A 197 5.69 5.15 11.63
CA ASN A 197 5.55 6.61 11.79
C ASN A 197 6.06 7.14 13.13
N ARG A 198 6.23 6.27 14.14
CA ARG A 198 6.88 6.63 15.42
C ARG A 198 8.37 6.85 15.29
N TYR A 199 9.00 6.17 14.33
CA TYR A 199 10.44 6.13 14.16
C TYR A 199 10.90 6.89 12.91
N MET A 200 10.12 6.84 11.84
CA MET A 200 10.40 7.45 10.54
C MET A 200 9.14 7.51 9.69
N TYR A 201 9.16 8.31 8.64
CA TYR A 201 8.05 8.39 7.70
C TYR A 201 8.57 8.46 6.27
N PHE A 202 7.69 8.10 5.34
CA PHE A 202 7.93 8.35 3.94
C PHE A 202 7.53 9.79 3.61
N ALA A 203 8.36 10.46 2.83
CA ALA A 203 8.07 11.79 2.31
C ALA A 203 8.34 11.88 0.82
N TRP A 204 7.79 12.89 0.16
CA TRP A 204 8.01 13.12 -1.25
C TRP A 204 8.04 14.59 -1.61
N LYS A 205 8.61 14.88 -2.77
CA LYS A 205 8.63 16.22 -3.36
C LYS A 205 8.52 16.13 -4.88
N PRO A 206 7.48 16.73 -5.50
CA PRO A 206 7.28 16.71 -6.94
C PRO A 206 8.07 17.82 -7.64
N TYR A 207 8.48 17.58 -8.88
CA TYR A 207 9.22 18.56 -9.68
C TYR A 207 8.77 18.56 -11.14
N GLU A 208 8.71 19.76 -11.71
CA GLU A 208 8.54 19.97 -13.14
C GLU A 208 9.85 19.65 -13.89
N LYS A 209 9.77 19.62 -15.23
CA LYS A 209 10.94 19.44 -16.10
C LYS A 209 12.00 20.53 -15.92
N SER A 210 11.58 21.71 -15.49
CA SER A 210 12.44 22.86 -15.18
C SER A 210 13.30 22.65 -13.92
N GLY A 211 12.96 21.66 -13.09
CA GLY A 211 13.58 21.43 -11.78
C GLY A 211 12.97 22.26 -10.65
N ILE A 212 11.91 23.02 -10.92
CA ILE A 212 11.11 23.73 -9.92
C ILE A 212 10.10 22.76 -9.31
N GLU A 213 9.79 22.94 -8.02
CA GLU A 213 8.75 22.18 -7.34
C GLU A 213 7.40 22.37 -8.03
N ALA A 214 6.76 21.26 -8.40
CA ALA A 214 5.47 21.28 -9.09
C ALA A 214 4.34 21.56 -8.10
N ARG A 215 3.28 22.23 -8.58
CA ARG A 215 2.04 22.38 -7.82
C ARG A 215 1.17 21.15 -8.05
N ILE A 216 0.60 20.60 -6.99
CA ILE A 216 -0.15 19.33 -7.00
C ILE A 216 -1.65 19.50 -6.77
N GLU A 217 -2.21 20.66 -7.14
CA GLU A 217 -3.61 20.99 -6.87
C GLU A 217 -4.57 19.96 -7.48
N GLY A 218 -4.26 19.43 -8.67
CA GLY A 218 -5.07 18.38 -9.30
C GLY A 218 -4.94 17.02 -8.60
N THR A 219 -3.74 16.67 -8.14
CA THR A 219 -3.45 15.38 -7.48
C THR A 219 -4.02 15.32 -6.05
N SER A 220 -4.00 16.42 -5.29
CA SER A 220 -4.37 16.45 -3.87
C SER A 220 -5.85 16.74 -3.59
N ASN A 221 -6.65 17.06 -4.61
CA ASN A 221 -8.06 17.43 -4.42
C ASN A 221 -8.95 16.18 -4.29
N GLY A 222 -9.15 15.70 -3.07
CA GLY A 222 -10.04 14.55 -2.86
C GLY A 222 -10.33 14.12 -1.41
N PHE A 223 -11.10 13.05 -1.30
CA PHE A 223 -11.52 12.29 -0.13
C PHE A 223 -11.18 10.80 -0.30
N SER A 224 -10.48 10.23 0.68
CA SER A 224 -10.23 8.78 0.74
C SER A 224 -11.37 8.05 1.45
N PHE A 225 -11.79 6.89 0.94
CA PHE A 225 -12.65 5.95 1.68
C PHE A 225 -11.87 4.71 2.03
N MET A 226 -11.67 4.53 3.34
CA MET A 226 -10.94 3.40 3.90
C MET A 226 -11.91 2.31 4.36
N ASN A 227 -11.64 1.08 3.94
CA ASN A 227 -12.20 -0.12 4.56
C ASN A 227 -11.18 -0.62 5.60
N ASP A 228 -11.64 -1.17 6.72
CA ASP A 228 -10.80 -1.46 7.90
C ASP A 228 -9.66 -2.49 7.65
N ASP A 229 -9.64 -3.14 6.48
CA ASP A 229 -8.75 -4.26 6.15
C ASP A 229 -7.54 -3.86 5.26
N ILE A 230 -7.13 -2.58 5.21
CA ILE A 230 -5.94 -2.15 4.46
C ILE A 230 -5.01 -1.26 5.30
N GLU A 231 -3.71 -1.46 5.15
CA GLU A 231 -2.69 -0.55 5.68
C GLU A 231 -2.13 0.35 4.59
N LEU A 232 -2.54 1.62 4.61
CA LEU A 232 -2.05 2.67 3.73
C LEU A 232 -1.43 3.79 4.57
N ASP A 233 -0.13 4.02 4.39
CA ASP A 233 0.57 5.18 4.96
C ASP A 233 0.65 6.31 3.94
N PHE A 234 0.35 7.52 4.39
CA PHE A 234 0.53 8.72 3.58
C PHE A 234 2.02 9.04 3.42
N VAL A 235 2.43 9.34 2.19
CA VAL A 235 3.77 9.89 1.92
C VAL A 235 3.68 11.40 2.06
N ARG A 236 4.34 11.95 3.08
CA ARG A 236 4.21 13.36 3.46
C ARG A 236 4.90 14.28 2.44
N ILE A 237 4.36 15.47 2.19
CA ILE A 237 5.09 16.49 1.42
C ILE A 237 6.31 16.93 2.24
N MET A 238 7.49 16.89 1.63
CA MET A 238 8.74 17.34 2.24
C MET A 238 8.94 18.84 2.04
N ASN A 239 9.15 19.61 3.11
CA ASN A 239 9.48 21.02 2.99
C ASN A 239 11.00 21.23 2.90
N ASP A 240 11.44 22.32 2.25
CA ASP A 240 12.87 22.63 2.12
C ASP A 240 13.66 22.72 3.45
N PRO A 241 13.11 23.28 4.54
CA PRO A 241 13.80 23.29 5.84
C PRO A 241 14.08 21.89 6.40
N ASP A 242 13.33 20.88 5.94
CA ASP A 242 13.45 19.51 6.40
C ASP A 242 14.54 18.75 5.63
N ILE A 243 15.08 19.29 4.53
CA ILE A 243 16.14 18.66 3.73
C ILE A 243 17.49 19.06 4.32
N GLU A 244 18.30 18.09 4.77
CA GLU A 244 19.70 18.39 5.10
C GLU A 244 20.43 18.82 3.81
N SER A 245 21.06 20.00 3.85
CA SER A 245 21.96 20.45 2.80
C SER A 245 23.18 19.52 2.77
N GLN A 246 23.46 18.93 1.62
CA GLN A 246 24.66 18.15 1.38
C GLN A 246 25.85 19.06 1.08
#